data_AF-A0A0A1CY86-F1
#
_entry.id   AF-A0A0A1CY86-F1
#
_cell.length_a   1.000
_cell.length_b   1.000
_cell.length_c   1.000
_cell.angle_alpha   90.00
_cell.angle_beta   90.00
_cell.angle_gamma   90.00
#
_symmetry.space_group_name_H-M   'P 1'
#
loop_
_entity.id
_entity.type
_entity.pdbx_description
1 polymer ?
#
loop_
_entity_poly.entity_id
_entity_poly.type
_entity_poly.pdbx_seq_one_letter_code
_entity_poly.pdbx_strand_id
1 'polypeptide(L)' 'MPHPAFIWPSDRSWCITSDVDPHWAGIGAEQALIDPLLTEPRLDVVRVEANQKLPFYH' A
#
# COMPACT_ATOMS: atom_id res chain seq x y z
N MET A 1 -5.98 -11.90 -22.85
CA MET A 1 -5.40 -10.62 -22.38
C MET A 1 -5.01 -10.82 -20.93
N PRO A 2 -3.85 -10.30 -20.46
CA PRO A 2 -3.50 -10.41 -19.05
C PRO A 2 -4.52 -9.66 -18.18
N HIS A 3 -4.73 -10.12 -16.94
CA HIS A 3 -5.56 -9.41 -15.98
C HIS A 3 -4.91 -8.06 -15.64
N PRO A 4 -5.69 -6.96 -15.52
CA PRO A 4 -5.13 -5.65 -15.19
C PRO A 4 -4.51 -5.67 -13.80
N ALA A 5 -3.26 -5.20 -13.70
CA ALA A 5 -2.53 -5.14 -12.44
C ALA A 5 -3.20 -4.21 -11.43
N PHE A 6 -3.89 -3.16 -11.87
CA PHE A 6 -4.61 -2.21 -11.03
C PHE A 6 -6.00 -1.91 -11.59
N ILE A 7 -7.01 -1.84 -10.71
CA ILE A 7 -8.38 -1.44 -11.04
C ILE A 7 -8.83 -0.38 -10.03
N TRP A 8 -9.14 0.81 -10.53
CA TRP A 8 -9.59 1.95 -9.72
C TRP A 8 -10.97 2.40 -10.24
N PRO A 9 -11.87 2.88 -9.36
CA PRO A 9 -13.03 3.66 -9.76
C PRO A 9 -12.60 5.02 -10.34
N SER A 10 -13.48 5.66 -11.09
CA SER A 10 -13.20 6.96 -11.74
C SER A 10 -12.82 8.07 -10.76
N ASP A 11 -13.32 7.99 -9.53
CA ASP A 11 -13.04 8.93 -8.44
C ASP A 11 -11.75 8.61 -7.66
N ARG A 12 -11.09 7.49 -7.99
CA ARG A 12 -9.86 7.01 -7.34
C ARG A 12 -10.00 6.81 -5.82
N SER A 13 -11.22 6.55 -5.35
CA SER A 13 -11.51 6.37 -3.92
C SER A 13 -10.93 5.09 -3.32
N TRP A 14 -10.60 4.08 -4.15
CA TRP A 14 -9.95 2.83 -3.72
C TRP A 14 -9.25 2.14 -4.91
N CYS A 15 -8.49 1.09 -4.62
CA CYS A 15 -7.72 0.34 -5.62
C CYS A 15 -7.79 -1.17 -5.34
N ILE A 16 -8.01 -1.98 -6.38
CA ILE A 16 -7.74 -3.43 -6.38
C ILE A 16 -6.45 -3.67 -7.17
N THR A 17 -5.49 -4.36 -6.58
CA THR A 17 -4.26 -4.83 -7.26
C THR A 17 -4.29 -6.35 -7.46
N SER A 18 -3.87 -6.80 -8.64
CA SER A 18 -3.74 -8.23 -9.00
C SER A 18 -2.28 -8.68 -9.13
N ASP A 19 -1.32 -7.75 -9.08
CA ASP A 19 0.10 -8.07 -8.97
C ASP A 19 0.44 -8.11 -7.49
N VAL A 20 0.81 -9.29 -7.00
CA VAL A 20 1.06 -9.54 -5.57
C VAL A 20 2.49 -9.11 -5.29
N ASP A 21 2.68 -7.88 -4.80
CA ASP A 21 3.96 -7.49 -4.21
C ASP A 21 4.29 -8.41 -3.01
N PRO A 22 5.57 -8.71 -2.75
CA PRO A 22 5.98 -9.67 -1.72
C PRO A 22 5.57 -9.18 -0.33
N HIS A 23 4.71 -9.94 0.35
CA HIS A 23 4.29 -9.82 1.76
C HIS A 23 3.74 -8.45 2.24
N TRP A 24 3.99 -7.34 1.56
CA TRP A 24 3.72 -5.97 2.03
C TRP A 24 3.21 -5.09 0.89
N ALA A 25 2.45 -4.05 1.24
CA ALA A 25 2.05 -2.98 0.33
C ALA A 25 2.55 -1.63 0.88
N GLY A 26 3.06 -0.77 -0.01
CA GLY A 26 3.46 0.60 0.34
C GLY A 26 2.30 1.59 0.19
N ILE A 27 2.14 2.51 1.15
CA ILE A 27 1.13 3.58 1.11
C ILE A 27 1.83 4.92 1.31
N GLY A 28 1.66 5.84 0.36
CA GLY A 28 2.11 7.23 0.47
C GLY A 28 0.91 8.19 0.50
N ALA A 29 0.77 8.97 1.57
CA ALA A 29 -0.33 9.92 1.79
C ALA A 29 0.09 11.04 2.78
N GLU A 30 -0.78 12.02 3.01
CA GLU A 30 -0.53 13.02 4.07
C GLU A 30 -0.54 12.37 5.47
N GLN A 31 0.18 12.99 6.42
CA GLN A 31 0.32 12.45 7.79
C GLN A 31 -1.03 12.15 8.46
N ALA A 32 -2.05 13.00 8.23
CA ALA A 32 -3.39 12.82 8.78
C ALA A 32 -4.08 11.53 8.30
N LEU A 33 -3.72 11.01 7.12
CA LEU A 33 -4.21 9.72 6.60
C LEU A 33 -3.34 8.55 7.07
N ILE A 34 -2.04 8.77 7.31
CA ILE A 34 -1.12 7.75 7.79
C ILE A 34 -1.31 7.44 9.28
N ASP A 35 -1.57 8.46 10.11
CA ASP A 35 -1.70 8.30 11.56
C ASP A 35 -2.76 7.25 11.98
N PRO A 36 -3.98 7.23 11.39
CA PRO A 36 -4.97 6.20 11.68
C PRO A 36 -4.47 4.79 11.38
N LEU A 37 -3.75 4.59 10.26
CA LEU A 37 -3.25 3.28 9.84
C LEU A 37 -2.26 2.69 10.85
N LEU A 38 -1.41 3.54 11.42
CA LEU A 38 -0.42 3.14 12.42
C LEU A 38 -1.03 2.77 13.78
N THR A 39 -2.27 3.15 14.01
CA THR A 39 -3.02 2.86 15.24
C THR A 39 -4.07 1.78 15.07
N GLU A 40 -4.27 1.27 13.86
CA GLU A 40 -5.25 0.23 13.56
C GLU A 40 -4.71 -1.14 14.03
N PRO A 41 -5.28 -1.74 15.08
CA PRO A 41 -4.73 -2.95 15.70
C PRO A 41 -4.79 -4.19 14.80
N ARG A 42 -5.57 -4.17 13.73
CA ARG A 42 -5.67 -5.29 12.78
C ARG A 42 -4.59 -5.26 11.68
N LEU A 43 -3.81 -4.19 11.60
CA LEU A 43 -2.76 -4.01 10.59
C LEU A 43 -1.38 -3.98 11.27
N ASP A 44 -0.41 -4.68 10.68
CA ASP A 44 1.00 -4.48 11.01
C ASP A 44 1.55 -3.41 10.07
N VAL A 45 1.78 -2.21 10.60
CA VAL A 45 2.18 -1.03 9.84
C VAL A 45 3.48 -0.47 10.39
N VAL A 46 4.48 -0.38 9.54
CA VAL A 46 5.79 0.20 9.86
C VAL A 46 6.01 1.47 9.07
N ARG A 47 6.54 2.51 9.73
CA ARG A 47 6.97 3.73 9.03
C ARG A 47 8.24 3.47 8.24
N VAL A 48 8.33 4.07 7.06
CA VAL A 48 9.50 4.02 6.19
C VAL A 48 9.78 5.42 5.65
N GLU A 49 11.04 5.73 5.42
CA GLU A 49 11.43 6.98 4.76
C GLU A 49 11.19 6.89 3.25
N ALA A 50 10.88 8.02 2.61
CA ALA A 50 10.53 8.07 1.19
C ALA A 50 11.60 7.48 0.24
N ASN A 51 12.86 7.49 0.66
CA ASN A 51 14.00 6.94 -0.09
C ASN A 51 14.57 5.66 0.54
N GLN A 52 13.88 5.07 1.52
CA GLN A 52 14.31 3.83 2.16
C GLN A 52 14.15 2.66 1.20
N LYS A 53 15.23 1.89 1.00
CA LYS A 53 15.15 0.62 0.29
C LYS A 53 14.39 -0.38 1.15
N LEU A 54 13.22 -0.81 0.68
CA LEU A 54 12.40 -1.81 1.37
C LEU A 54 12.95 -3.22 1.15
N PRO A 55 12.81 -4.13 2.13
CA PRO A 55 13.18 -5.52 1.96
C PRO A 55 12.27 -6.19 0.92
N PHE A 56 12.87 -6.96 0.02
CA PHE A 56 12.18 -7.80 -0.95
C PHE A 56 12.49 -9.26 -0.61
N TYR A 57 11.47 -10.03 -0.26
CA TYR A 57 11.60 -11.43 0.12
C TYR A 57 11.14 -12.31 -1.06
N HIS A 58 11.97 -13.29 -1.44
CA HIS A 58 11.69 -14.28 -2.49
C HIS A 58 11.08 -15.56 -1.91
#